data_AF-A0A2B7WZP1-F1
#
_entry.id   AF-A0A2B7WZP1-F1
#
_cell.length_a   1.000
_cell.length_b   1.000
_cell.length_c   1.000
_cell.angle_alpha   90.00
_cell.angle_beta   90.00
_cell.angle_gamma   90.00
#
_symmetry.space_group_name_H-M   'P 1'
#
loop_
_entity.id
_entity.type
_entity.pdbx_description
1 polymer ?
#
loop_
_entity_poly.entity_id
_entity_poly.type
_entity_poly.pdbx_seq_one_letter_code
_entity_poly.pdbx_strand_id
1 'polypeptide(L)'
;MSAHTTPGEPDPHASRATWMIKSGFWRLSEIITSTGHSIRDEAEDETMTFQDATRQARKIVVPLWRSQLAVQESWPADEITVSDKLTRAFDSLERNHKIIARMNHECCQTCALATLGHDRDEDETKGYVFFHEQTTESVVEGGDVYLYHGSFTKSEKKNEEVARTIVRVLRRAGLTVQWEGDVGKAIVMSCEEWRRRLMVEEGDDEEEDDDYDTQEEEEEKEEGEEDDETEDEEGEGELEEMEVEELELEEEEYNLTQDGRSEAAS
;
A
#
# COMPACT_ATOMS: atom_id res chain seq x y z
N MET A 1 16.70 23.86 2.55
CA MET A 1 17.72 23.78 1.50
C MET A 1 16.94 23.72 0.20
N SER A 2 16.77 24.87 -0.48
CA SER A 2 15.91 24.95 -1.67
C SER A 2 16.39 23.98 -2.75
N ALA A 3 15.46 23.17 -3.26
CA ALA A 3 15.66 22.37 -4.47
C ALA A 3 15.71 23.34 -5.67
N HIS A 4 16.84 24.02 -5.85
CA HIS A 4 17.13 24.69 -7.11
C HIS A 4 17.26 23.62 -8.18
N THR A 5 16.17 23.41 -8.93
CA THR A 5 16.21 22.61 -10.15
C THR A 5 17.21 23.28 -11.10
N THR A 6 18.33 22.59 -11.37
CA THR A 6 19.34 23.07 -12.32
C THR A 6 18.68 23.19 -13.70
N PRO A 7 18.92 24.26 -14.49
CA PRO A 7 18.32 24.37 -15.81
C PRO A 7 18.65 23.16 -16.69
N GLY A 8 17.63 22.36 -17.02
CA GLY A 8 17.75 21.12 -17.82
C GLY A 8 17.61 19.83 -17.02
N GLU A 9 17.55 19.88 -15.70
CA GLU A 9 17.23 18.74 -14.84
C GLU A 9 15.70 18.58 -14.79
N PRO A 10 15.16 17.36 -14.94
CA PRO A 10 13.72 17.15 -14.90
C PRO A 10 13.19 17.53 -13.51
N ASP A 11 11.99 18.10 -13.48
CA ASP A 11 11.28 18.40 -12.23
C ASP A 11 11.29 17.15 -11.32
N PRO A 12 11.74 17.27 -10.05
CA PRO A 12 11.87 16.12 -9.16
C PRO A 12 10.52 15.46 -8.83
N HIS A 13 9.45 16.25 -8.71
CA HIS A 13 8.10 15.76 -8.47
C HIS A 13 7.58 15.02 -9.72
N ALA A 14 7.84 15.56 -10.91
CA ALA A 14 7.49 14.89 -12.17
C ALA A 14 8.28 13.60 -12.38
N SER A 15 9.56 13.58 -11.98
CA SER A 15 10.42 12.39 -12.07
C SER A 15 9.90 11.29 -11.14
N ARG A 16 9.57 11.64 -9.89
CA ARG A 16 8.95 10.73 -8.92
C ARG A 16 7.61 10.18 -9.43
N ALA A 17 6.71 11.06 -9.87
CA ALA A 17 5.43 10.66 -10.43
C ALA A 17 5.59 9.72 -11.64
N THR A 18 6.56 10.00 -12.53
CA THR A 18 6.80 9.20 -13.73
C THR A 18 7.13 7.75 -13.40
N TRP A 19 8.03 7.48 -12.45
CA TRP A 19 8.37 6.10 -12.11
C TRP A 19 7.24 5.41 -11.35
N MET A 20 6.51 6.13 -10.47
CA MET A 20 5.34 5.59 -9.78
C MET A 20 4.26 5.16 -10.78
N ILE A 21 3.97 5.99 -11.78
CA ILE A 21 3.02 5.67 -12.86
C ILE A 21 3.50 4.45 -13.65
N LYS A 22 4.76 4.46 -14.13
CA LYS A 22 5.32 3.35 -14.91
C LYS A 22 5.39 2.04 -14.15
N SER A 23 5.44 2.09 -12.82
CA SER A 23 5.47 0.88 -11.99
C SER A 23 4.17 0.08 -12.05
N GLY A 24 3.02 0.76 -12.20
CA GLY A 24 1.68 0.19 -12.17
C GLY A 24 1.20 -0.30 -10.80
N PHE A 25 1.76 0.20 -9.68
CA PHE A 25 1.35 -0.21 -8.33
C PHE A 25 0.39 0.74 -7.61
N TRP A 26 0.18 1.95 -8.14
CA TRP A 26 -0.65 2.96 -7.51
C TRP A 26 -1.81 3.40 -8.39
N ARG A 27 -2.90 3.82 -7.75
CA ARG A 27 -4.03 4.51 -8.37
C ARG A 27 -3.65 5.97 -8.64
N LEU A 28 -4.35 6.61 -9.56
CA LEU A 28 -4.11 8.01 -9.90
C LEU A 28 -4.17 8.93 -8.66
N SER A 29 -5.20 8.76 -7.82
CA SER A 29 -5.41 9.54 -6.59
C SER A 29 -4.27 9.39 -5.57
N GLU A 30 -3.69 8.20 -5.44
CA GLU A 30 -2.56 7.93 -4.56
C GLU A 30 -1.28 8.64 -5.05
N ILE A 31 -1.05 8.65 -6.37
CA ILE A 31 0.11 9.34 -6.97
C ILE A 31 -0.04 10.86 -6.84
N ILE A 32 -1.25 11.39 -7.07
CA ILE A 32 -1.56 12.82 -6.84
C ILE A 32 -1.30 13.18 -5.38
N THR A 33 -1.81 12.40 -4.43
CA THR A 33 -1.62 12.63 -2.99
C THR A 33 -0.15 12.59 -2.59
N SER A 34 0.60 11.57 -3.05
CA SER A 34 2.04 11.45 -2.76
C SER A 34 2.84 12.62 -3.34
N THR A 35 2.49 13.06 -4.54
CA THR A 35 3.14 14.20 -5.20
C THR A 35 2.77 15.51 -4.50
N GLY A 36 1.52 15.67 -4.05
CA GLY A 36 1.06 16.81 -3.26
C GLY A 36 1.80 16.94 -1.93
N HIS A 37 2.03 15.85 -1.21
CA HIS A 37 2.87 15.86 0.00
C HIS A 37 4.30 16.33 -0.32
N SER A 38 4.92 15.81 -1.38
CA SER A 38 6.28 16.22 -1.78
C SER A 38 6.36 17.70 -2.16
N ILE A 39 5.39 18.21 -2.91
CA ILE A 39 5.31 19.65 -3.25
C ILE A 39 5.17 20.50 -1.99
N ARG A 40 4.30 20.09 -1.05
CA ARG A 40 4.08 20.82 0.19
C ARG A 40 5.30 20.84 1.10
N ASP A 41 5.94 19.70 1.27
CA ASP A 41 7.11 19.57 2.15
C ASP A 41 8.32 20.38 1.64
N GLU A 42 8.38 20.66 0.33
CA GLU A 42 9.45 21.43 -0.31
C GLU A 42 9.09 22.90 -0.57
N ALA A 43 7.87 23.33 -0.25
CA ALA A 43 7.44 24.69 -0.52
C ALA A 43 8.14 25.72 0.38
N GLU A 44 8.54 26.81 -0.26
CA GLU A 44 9.05 27.99 0.44
C GLU A 44 7.91 28.82 1.04
N ASP A 45 6.69 28.70 0.48
CA ASP A 45 5.50 29.35 0.97
C ASP A 45 4.85 28.54 2.09
N GLU A 46 5.05 28.99 3.32
CA GLU A 46 4.47 28.38 4.53
C GLU A 46 2.93 28.46 4.59
N THR A 47 2.30 29.29 3.74
CA THR A 47 0.83 29.38 3.65
C THR A 47 0.22 28.35 2.72
N MET A 48 1.04 27.59 1.99
CA MET A 48 0.55 26.64 1.01
C MET A 48 -0.27 25.54 1.67
N THR A 49 -1.54 25.44 1.28
CA THR A 49 -2.44 24.44 1.84
C THR A 49 -2.21 23.06 1.19
N PHE A 50 -2.73 22.02 1.83
CA PHE A 50 -2.76 20.68 1.20
C PHE A 50 -3.58 20.66 -0.09
N GLN A 51 -4.64 21.48 -0.18
CA GLN A 51 -5.47 21.60 -1.37
C GLN A 51 -4.70 22.25 -2.53
N ASP A 52 -3.94 23.31 -2.25
CA ASP A 52 -3.09 23.96 -3.26
C ASP A 52 -2.03 23.00 -3.80
N ALA A 53 -1.35 22.27 -2.91
CA ALA A 53 -0.34 21.29 -3.28
C ALA A 53 -0.95 20.15 -4.12
N THR A 54 -2.16 19.70 -3.77
CA THR A 54 -2.92 18.68 -4.53
C THR A 54 -3.29 19.19 -5.92
N ARG A 55 -3.74 20.45 -6.04
CA ARG A 55 -4.04 21.09 -7.32
C ARG A 55 -2.80 21.21 -8.21
N GLN A 56 -1.64 21.52 -7.62
CA GLN A 56 -0.36 21.52 -8.34
C GLN A 56 0.05 20.09 -8.76
N ALA A 57 -0.08 19.11 -7.88
CA ALA A 57 0.20 17.72 -8.17
C ALA A 57 -0.65 17.18 -9.33
N ARG A 58 -1.95 17.49 -9.38
CA ARG A 58 -2.85 17.12 -10.49
C ARG A 58 -2.30 17.59 -11.85
N LYS A 59 -1.82 18.84 -11.93
CA LYS A 59 -1.25 19.42 -13.16
C LYS A 59 0.00 18.68 -13.66
N ILE A 60 0.72 17.99 -12.77
CA ILE A 60 1.90 17.18 -13.10
C ILE A 60 1.48 15.74 -13.43
N VAL A 61 0.70 15.11 -12.55
CA VAL A 61 0.42 13.67 -12.58
C VAL A 61 -0.55 13.29 -13.70
N VAL A 62 -1.62 14.05 -13.92
CA VAL A 62 -2.67 13.69 -14.89
C VAL A 62 -2.13 13.61 -16.33
N PRO A 63 -1.32 14.57 -16.83
CA PRO A 63 -0.73 14.45 -18.17
C PRO A 63 0.22 13.24 -18.31
N LEU A 64 0.98 12.92 -17.27
CA LEU A 64 1.88 11.76 -17.25
C LEU A 64 1.09 10.45 -17.26
N TRP A 65 0.00 10.38 -16.50
CA TRP A 65 -0.90 9.22 -16.44
C TRP A 65 -1.55 8.95 -17.80
N ARG A 66 -2.13 9.99 -18.42
CA ARG A 66 -2.71 9.91 -19.78
C ARG A 66 -1.69 9.48 -20.83
N SER A 67 -0.47 10.01 -20.73
CA SER A 67 0.63 9.61 -21.63
C SER A 67 0.98 8.14 -21.46
N GLN A 68 1.00 7.64 -20.22
CA GLN A 68 1.23 6.22 -19.96
C GLN A 68 0.07 5.35 -20.47
N LEU A 69 -1.19 5.76 -20.28
CA LEU A 69 -2.35 5.04 -20.83
C LEU A 69 -2.24 4.88 -22.36
N ALA A 70 -1.90 5.96 -23.07
CA ALA A 70 -1.69 5.92 -24.53
C ALA A 70 -0.56 4.95 -24.93
N VAL A 71 0.51 4.85 -24.13
CA VAL A 71 1.55 3.83 -24.33
C VAL A 71 0.98 2.42 -24.12
N GLN A 72 0.16 2.21 -23.08
CA GLN A 72 -0.43 0.90 -22.75
C GLN A 72 -1.47 0.39 -23.75
N GLU A 73 -2.09 1.29 -24.52
CA GLU A 73 -2.97 0.92 -25.65
C GLU A 73 -2.21 0.16 -26.74
N SER A 74 -0.91 0.43 -26.91
CA SER A 74 -0.06 -0.27 -27.88
C SER A 74 0.37 -1.66 -27.40
N TRP A 75 0.19 -1.99 -26.12
CA TRP A 75 0.63 -3.26 -25.55
C TRP A 75 -0.32 -4.39 -25.90
N PRO A 76 0.18 -5.57 -26.32
CA PRO A 76 -0.67 -6.72 -26.60
C PRO A 76 -1.57 -7.08 -25.41
N ALA A 77 -2.85 -7.34 -25.66
CA ALA A 77 -3.83 -7.61 -24.61
C ALA A 77 -3.65 -9.01 -23.97
N ASP A 78 -3.09 -9.96 -24.73
CA ASP A 78 -2.93 -11.37 -24.36
C ASP A 78 -1.49 -11.73 -23.93
N GLU A 79 -0.55 -10.78 -24.00
CA GLU A 79 0.83 -11.00 -23.56
C GLU A 79 0.89 -11.09 -22.03
N ILE A 80 1.49 -12.17 -21.53
CA ILE A 80 1.77 -12.36 -20.10
C ILE A 80 3.13 -11.72 -19.79
N THR A 81 3.12 -10.58 -19.09
CA THR A 81 4.32 -9.80 -18.81
C THR A 81 5.20 -10.44 -17.73
N VAL A 82 6.42 -9.89 -17.54
CA VAL A 82 7.27 -10.24 -16.39
C VAL A 82 6.57 -9.91 -15.07
N SER A 83 5.86 -8.78 -15.00
CA SER A 83 5.08 -8.40 -13.81
C SER A 83 3.95 -9.40 -13.53
N ASP A 84 3.23 -9.86 -14.56
CA ASP A 84 2.15 -10.85 -14.40
C ASP A 84 2.69 -12.20 -13.88
N LYS A 85 3.82 -12.65 -14.43
CA LYS A 85 4.50 -13.88 -13.96
C LYS A 85 4.95 -13.74 -12.51
N LEU A 86 5.50 -12.58 -12.15
CA LEU A 86 5.93 -12.28 -10.79
C LEU A 86 4.75 -12.25 -9.81
N THR A 87 3.66 -11.57 -10.16
CA THR A 87 2.42 -11.57 -9.37
C THR A 87 1.90 -12.99 -9.14
N ARG A 88 1.79 -13.81 -10.20
CA ARG A 88 1.37 -15.22 -10.07
C ARG A 88 2.31 -16.06 -9.20
N ALA A 89 3.61 -15.79 -9.25
CA ALA A 89 4.59 -16.47 -8.41
C ALA A 89 4.44 -16.09 -6.94
N PHE A 90 4.27 -14.80 -6.64
CA PHE A 90 4.06 -14.26 -5.29
C PHE A 90 2.80 -14.84 -4.67
N ASP A 91 1.70 -14.77 -5.42
CA ASP A 91 0.43 -15.44 -5.13
C ASP A 91 0.57 -16.92 -4.74
N SER A 92 1.39 -17.67 -5.48
CA SER A 92 1.65 -19.08 -5.17
C SER A 92 2.51 -19.26 -3.92
N LEU A 93 3.43 -18.35 -3.63
CA LEU A 93 4.24 -18.39 -2.41
C LEU A 93 3.37 -18.21 -1.17
N GLU A 94 2.42 -17.27 -1.22
CA GLU A 94 1.51 -17.05 -0.10
C GLU A 94 0.58 -18.27 0.09
N ARG A 95 -0.15 -18.63 -0.96
CA ARG A 95 -1.22 -19.66 -0.86
C ARG A 95 -0.69 -21.06 -0.63
N ASN A 96 0.40 -21.44 -1.29
CA ASN A 96 0.86 -22.84 -1.32
C ASN A 96 2.09 -23.09 -0.44
N HIS A 97 2.84 -22.05 -0.08
CA HIS A 97 4.09 -22.19 0.65
C HIS A 97 4.10 -21.49 2.01
N LYS A 98 3.06 -20.72 2.34
CA LYS A 98 2.98 -19.94 3.60
C LYS A 98 4.17 -19.01 3.74
N ILE A 99 4.57 -18.42 2.62
CA ILE A 99 5.63 -17.40 2.54
C ILE A 99 4.93 -16.09 2.21
N ILE A 100 5.01 -15.11 3.12
CA ILE A 100 4.47 -13.77 2.89
C ILE A 100 5.18 -13.16 1.70
N ALA A 101 4.45 -12.70 0.69
CA ALA A 101 5.02 -12.19 -0.55
C ALA A 101 4.48 -10.78 -0.82
N ARG A 102 5.34 -9.76 -0.77
CA ARG A 102 4.93 -8.36 -0.94
C ARG A 102 5.71 -7.69 -2.08
N MET A 103 4.97 -7.21 -3.08
CA MET A 103 5.53 -6.46 -4.20
C MET A 103 5.49 -4.97 -3.86
N ASN A 104 6.54 -4.22 -4.21
CA ASN A 104 6.59 -2.77 -3.99
C ASN A 104 6.28 -2.37 -2.54
N HIS A 105 6.92 -3.06 -1.59
CA HIS A 105 6.59 -3.01 -0.16
C HIS A 105 7.48 -2.05 0.61
N GLU A 106 6.87 -1.00 1.16
CA GLU A 106 7.53 0.08 1.89
C GLU A 106 8.59 0.84 1.07
N CYS A 107 9.05 1.97 1.60
CA CYS A 107 10.04 2.80 0.93
C CYS A 107 11.44 2.15 0.86
N CYS A 108 11.81 1.30 1.83
CA CYS A 108 13.14 0.68 1.91
C CYS A 108 13.15 -0.66 2.67
N GLN A 109 14.26 -1.40 2.57
CA GLN A 109 14.44 -2.70 3.23
C GLN A 109 14.22 -2.66 4.74
N THR A 110 14.70 -1.61 5.43
CA THR A 110 14.57 -1.50 6.89
C THR A 110 13.12 -1.32 7.32
N CYS A 111 12.36 -0.47 6.62
CA CYS A 111 10.93 -0.27 6.86
C CYS A 111 10.13 -1.55 6.57
N ALA A 112 10.41 -2.19 5.44
CA ALA A 112 9.79 -3.46 5.05
C ALA A 112 9.94 -4.55 6.12
N LEU A 113 11.16 -4.73 6.66
CA LEU A 113 11.41 -5.75 7.67
C LEU A 113 10.71 -5.45 9.01
N ALA A 114 10.48 -4.17 9.33
CA ALA A 114 9.76 -3.78 10.55
C ALA A 114 8.27 -4.13 10.47
N THR A 115 7.65 -4.04 9.29
CA THR A 115 6.21 -4.29 9.13
C THR A 115 5.89 -5.78 8.97
N LEU A 116 6.71 -6.54 8.24
CA LEU A 116 6.51 -7.98 7.99
C LEU A 116 6.42 -8.86 9.25
N GLY A 117 6.98 -8.40 10.38
CA GLY A 117 6.86 -9.11 11.65
C GLY A 117 5.44 -9.17 12.19
N HIS A 118 4.59 -8.18 11.87
CA HIS A 118 3.21 -8.09 12.35
C HIS A 118 2.23 -8.94 11.52
N ASP A 119 2.54 -9.16 10.24
CA ASP A 119 1.68 -9.88 9.29
C ASP A 119 1.72 -11.41 9.47
N ARG A 120 2.61 -11.94 10.31
CA ARG A 120 2.85 -13.38 10.40
C ARG A 120 1.87 -14.07 11.33
N ASP A 121 1.39 -15.23 10.88
CA ASP A 121 0.97 -16.31 11.77
C ASP A 121 2.23 -17.02 12.31
N GLU A 122 2.41 -17.08 13.63
CA GLU A 122 3.63 -17.59 14.25
C GLU A 122 3.88 -19.07 13.98
N ASP A 123 2.81 -19.86 13.79
CA ASP A 123 2.88 -21.31 13.63
C ASP A 123 2.86 -21.73 12.16
N GLU A 124 2.18 -20.97 11.29
CA GLU A 124 2.05 -21.32 9.88
C GLU A 124 3.10 -20.65 8.98
N THR A 125 3.56 -19.45 9.31
CA THR A 125 4.37 -18.65 8.40
C THR A 125 5.80 -19.14 8.32
N LYS A 126 6.21 -19.61 7.14
CA LYS A 126 7.53 -20.21 6.92
C LYS A 126 8.61 -19.18 6.60
N GLY A 127 8.22 -18.03 6.07
CA GLY A 127 9.14 -16.96 5.75
C GLY A 127 8.48 -15.84 4.97
N TYR A 128 9.32 -15.01 4.36
CA TYR A 128 8.90 -13.85 3.57
C TYR A 128 9.76 -13.69 2.33
N VAL A 129 9.19 -13.00 1.33
CA VAL A 129 9.89 -12.43 0.19
C VAL A 129 9.28 -11.06 -0.14
N PHE A 130 10.12 -10.09 -0.47
CA PHE A 130 9.64 -8.80 -0.94
C PHE A 130 10.66 -8.09 -1.83
N PHE A 131 10.20 -7.07 -2.54
CA PHE A 131 11.03 -5.97 -3.03
C PHE A 131 10.35 -4.66 -2.66
N HIS A 132 11.13 -3.62 -2.39
CA HIS A 132 10.65 -2.32 -1.92
C HIS A 132 10.51 -1.32 -3.06
N GLU A 133 9.96 -0.14 -2.78
CA GLU A 133 9.74 0.94 -3.77
C GLU A 133 11.02 1.34 -4.51
N GLN A 134 12.16 1.47 -3.85
CA GLN A 134 13.42 1.82 -4.54
C GLN A 134 13.87 0.75 -5.56
N THR A 135 13.51 -0.53 -5.36
CA THR A 135 13.75 -1.57 -6.36
C THR A 135 12.82 -1.37 -7.56
N THR A 136 11.55 -1.03 -7.29
CA THR A 136 10.57 -0.70 -8.34
C THR A 136 11.03 0.48 -9.19
N GLU A 137 11.50 1.56 -8.57
CA GLU A 137 12.07 2.72 -9.26
C GLU A 137 13.22 2.31 -10.20
N SER A 138 14.19 1.53 -9.69
CA SER A 138 15.29 1.03 -10.53
C SER A 138 14.81 0.14 -11.69
N VAL A 139 13.80 -0.69 -11.45
CA VAL A 139 13.29 -1.65 -12.45
C VAL A 139 12.56 -0.96 -13.59
N VAL A 140 11.83 0.13 -13.33
CA VAL A 140 11.21 0.91 -14.41
C VAL A 140 12.24 1.67 -15.25
N GLU A 141 13.45 1.83 -14.75
CA GLU A 141 14.62 2.38 -15.46
C GLU A 141 15.48 1.31 -16.15
N GLY A 142 15.04 0.05 -16.15
CA GLY A 142 15.74 -1.08 -16.79
C GLY A 142 16.69 -1.84 -15.86
N GLY A 143 16.57 -1.66 -14.55
CA GLY A 143 17.25 -2.47 -13.54
C GLY A 143 16.59 -3.84 -13.32
N ASP A 144 17.32 -4.70 -12.61
CA ASP A 144 16.82 -6.01 -12.18
C ASP A 144 16.02 -5.92 -10.87
N VAL A 145 15.18 -6.92 -10.60
CA VAL A 145 14.41 -6.99 -9.35
C VAL A 145 15.21 -7.72 -8.28
N TYR A 146 15.55 -7.02 -7.21
CA TYR A 146 16.22 -7.57 -6.03
C TYR A 146 15.17 -8.02 -5.01
N LEU A 147 15.10 -9.33 -4.79
CA LEU A 147 14.15 -9.96 -3.90
C LEU A 147 14.82 -10.29 -2.56
N TYR A 148 14.44 -9.53 -1.53
CA TYR A 148 14.85 -9.78 -0.16
C TYR A 148 13.99 -10.89 0.43
N HIS A 149 14.61 -11.78 1.19
CA HIS A 149 13.94 -12.96 1.68
C HIS A 149 14.51 -13.41 3.02
N GLY A 150 13.74 -14.24 3.72
CA GLY A 150 14.19 -14.87 4.96
C GLY A 150 13.09 -15.68 5.62
N SER A 151 13.47 -16.34 6.72
CA SER A 151 12.54 -16.89 7.71
C SER A 151 12.47 -15.96 8.92
N PHE A 152 11.47 -16.14 9.77
CA PHE A 152 11.36 -15.43 11.05
C PHE A 152 12.26 -16.01 12.15
N THR A 153 13.23 -16.86 11.79
CA THR A 153 14.12 -17.54 12.72
C THR A 153 15.59 -17.22 12.44
N LYS A 154 16.45 -17.41 13.43
CA LYS A 154 17.92 -17.30 13.25
C LYS A 154 18.56 -18.51 12.55
N SER A 155 17.76 -19.46 12.02
CA SER A 155 18.27 -20.66 11.39
C SER A 155 18.63 -20.43 9.93
N GLU A 156 19.94 -20.46 9.61
CA GLU A 156 20.41 -20.40 8.22
C GLU A 156 19.78 -21.47 7.34
N LYS A 157 19.63 -22.69 7.86
CA LYS A 157 18.98 -23.80 7.14
C LYS A 157 17.54 -23.45 6.74
N LYS A 158 16.75 -22.87 7.65
CA LYS A 158 15.37 -22.45 7.33
C LYS A 158 15.35 -21.30 6.32
N ASN A 159 16.26 -20.33 6.46
CA ASN A 159 16.42 -19.24 5.49
C ASN A 159 16.74 -19.78 4.09
N GLU A 160 17.63 -20.77 4.01
CA GLU A 160 18.01 -21.41 2.75
C GLU A 160 16.84 -22.21 2.14
N GLU A 161 16.08 -22.94 2.94
CA GLU A 161 14.89 -23.68 2.50
C GLU A 161 13.81 -22.75 1.92
N VAL A 162 13.60 -21.59 2.54
CA VAL A 162 12.71 -20.54 2.04
C VAL A 162 13.22 -19.99 0.71
N ALA A 163 14.49 -19.58 0.65
CA ALA A 163 15.12 -19.05 -0.57
C ALA A 163 15.06 -20.02 -1.74
N ARG A 164 15.37 -21.30 -1.51
CA ARG A 164 15.26 -22.38 -2.52
C ARG A 164 13.82 -22.57 -3.00
N THR A 165 12.83 -22.38 -2.12
CA THR A 165 11.42 -22.45 -2.49
C THR A 165 11.02 -21.27 -3.37
N ILE A 166 11.41 -20.05 -3.00
CA ILE A 166 11.21 -18.83 -3.79
C ILE A 166 11.79 -18.98 -5.20
N VAL A 167 13.10 -19.31 -5.29
CA VAL A 167 13.78 -19.50 -6.59
C VAL A 167 13.07 -20.53 -7.46
N ARG A 168 12.61 -21.64 -6.86
CA ARG A 168 11.89 -22.69 -7.58
C ARG A 168 10.56 -22.19 -8.13
N VAL A 169 9.78 -21.45 -7.33
CA VAL A 169 8.47 -20.93 -7.74
C VAL A 169 8.64 -19.88 -8.84
N LEU A 170 9.58 -18.95 -8.70
CA LEU A 170 9.86 -17.94 -9.72
C LEU A 170 10.30 -18.57 -11.05
N ARG A 171 11.23 -19.54 -11.02
CA ARG A 171 11.65 -20.26 -12.24
C ARG A 171 10.52 -21.03 -12.89
N ARG A 172 9.62 -21.63 -12.11
CA ARG A 172 8.41 -22.31 -12.62
C ARG A 172 7.42 -21.35 -13.26
N ALA A 173 7.39 -20.09 -12.81
CA ALA A 173 6.62 -19.03 -13.45
C ALA A 173 7.26 -18.51 -14.75
N GLY A 174 8.43 -19.04 -15.14
CA GLY A 174 9.16 -18.63 -16.35
C GLY A 174 10.01 -17.38 -16.17
N LEU A 175 10.39 -17.06 -14.93
CA LEU A 175 11.27 -15.92 -14.61
C LEU A 175 12.73 -16.36 -14.56
N THR A 176 13.61 -15.50 -15.09
CA THR A 176 15.06 -15.70 -15.04
C THR A 176 15.58 -15.24 -13.68
N VAL A 177 16.09 -16.18 -12.88
CA VAL A 177 16.49 -15.94 -11.49
C VAL A 177 17.91 -16.42 -11.20
N GLN A 178 18.70 -15.54 -10.62
CA GLN A 178 20.07 -15.74 -10.18
C GLN A 178 20.14 -15.74 -8.65
N TRP A 179 20.64 -16.83 -8.08
CA TRP A 179 20.93 -16.95 -6.65
C TRP A 179 21.92 -18.09 -6.41
N GLU A 180 22.99 -17.81 -5.67
CA GLU A 180 24.14 -18.72 -5.47
C GLU A 180 24.07 -19.52 -4.16
N GLY A 181 22.98 -19.39 -3.39
CA GLY A 181 22.81 -20.09 -2.11
C GLY A 181 23.14 -19.26 -0.87
N ASP A 182 23.68 -18.05 -1.05
CA ASP A 182 23.97 -17.13 0.05
C ASP A 182 22.68 -16.49 0.57
N VAL A 183 22.26 -16.89 1.78
CA VAL A 183 21.03 -16.40 2.43
C VAL A 183 21.12 -14.94 2.88
N GLY A 184 22.33 -14.35 2.91
CA GLY A 184 22.53 -12.94 3.22
C GLY A 184 22.43 -12.02 2.00
N LYS A 185 22.31 -12.58 0.79
CA LYS A 185 22.18 -11.82 -0.46
C LYS A 185 20.77 -11.96 -1.03
N ALA A 186 20.29 -10.89 -1.65
CA ALA A 186 19.03 -10.92 -2.38
C ALA A 186 19.06 -11.96 -3.51
N ILE A 187 17.89 -12.53 -3.79
CA ILE A 187 17.65 -13.26 -5.04
C ILE A 187 17.47 -12.22 -6.15
N VAL A 188 18.24 -12.33 -7.23
CA VAL A 188 18.15 -11.37 -8.35
C VAL A 188 17.29 -11.99 -9.45
N MET A 189 16.22 -11.29 -9.83
CA MET A 189 15.41 -11.64 -10.99
C MET A 189 15.70 -10.66 -12.13
N SER A 190 16.15 -11.19 -13.26
CA SER A 190 16.44 -10.36 -14.43
C SER A 190 15.15 -9.78 -15.02
N CYS A 191 15.15 -8.49 -15.30
CA CYS A 191 14.01 -7.79 -15.88
C CYS A 191 14.40 -7.13 -17.21
N GLU A 192 14.07 -7.76 -18.33
CA GLU A 192 14.35 -7.19 -19.66
C GLU A 192 13.43 -5.99 -19.95
N GLU A 193 12.16 -6.10 -19.57
CA GLU A 193 11.18 -5.04 -19.73
C GLU A 193 10.12 -5.12 -18.63
N TRP A 194 9.92 -4.01 -17.92
CA TRP A 194 8.83 -3.88 -16.95
C TRP A 194 7.58 -3.34 -17.62
N ARG A 195 6.52 -4.16 -17.63
CA ARG A 195 5.17 -3.75 -18.06
C ARG A 195 4.14 -4.22 -17.03
N ARG A 196 3.46 -3.26 -16.43
CA ARG A 196 2.31 -3.48 -15.54
C ARG A 196 1.23 -2.47 -15.91
N ARG A 197 0.01 -2.95 -16.13
CA ARG A 197 -1.12 -2.08 -16.52
C ARG A 197 -1.54 -1.22 -15.32
N LEU A 198 -1.94 0.02 -15.61
CA LEU A 198 -2.43 0.94 -14.59
C LEU A 198 -3.74 0.45 -13.97
N MET A 199 -3.94 0.75 -12.69
CA MET A 199 -5.21 0.53 -12.00
C MET A 199 -6.10 1.74 -12.28
N VAL A 200 -6.99 1.61 -13.26
CA VAL A 200 -7.90 2.68 -13.69
C VAL A 200 -9.24 2.50 -12.99
N GLU A 201 -9.74 3.56 -12.36
CA GLU A 201 -11.07 3.65 -11.77
C GLU A 201 -11.95 4.63 -12.58
N GLU A 202 -13.28 4.52 -12.43
CA GLU A 202 -14.22 5.48 -13.05
C GLU A 202 -13.90 6.89 -12.53
N GLY A 203 -13.69 7.86 -13.44
CA GLY A 203 -13.34 9.25 -13.11
C GLY A 203 -11.86 9.60 -13.22
N ASP A 204 -10.95 8.63 -13.40
CA ASP A 204 -9.50 8.91 -13.57
C ASP A 204 -9.17 9.69 -14.87
N ASP A 205 -10.09 9.69 -15.84
CA ASP A 205 -10.00 10.41 -17.10
C ASP A 205 -10.69 11.78 -17.08
N GLU A 206 -11.55 12.04 -16.10
CA GLU A 206 -12.29 13.29 -15.95
C GLU A 206 -11.40 14.37 -15.35
N GLU A 207 -11.32 15.53 -16.00
CA GLU A 207 -10.71 16.72 -15.40
C GLU A 207 -11.68 17.22 -14.32
N GLU A 208 -11.66 16.62 -13.14
CA GLU A 208 -12.31 17.19 -11.96
C GLU A 208 -11.58 18.49 -11.60
N ASP A 209 -12.04 19.59 -12.17
CA ASP A 209 -11.88 20.95 -11.65
C ASP A 209 -12.81 21.07 -10.43
N ASP A 210 -12.40 20.48 -9.30
CA ASP A 210 -12.93 20.81 -7.98
C ASP A 210 -12.42 22.20 -7.55
N ASP A 211 -12.98 23.20 -8.23
CA ASP A 211 -13.28 24.53 -7.70
C ASP A 211 -14.61 24.45 -6.93
N TYR A 212 -14.60 23.79 -5.78
CA TYR A 212 -15.58 24.06 -4.73
C TYR A 212 -14.92 25.04 -3.76
N ASP A 213 -14.72 26.28 -4.21
CA ASP A 213 -14.48 27.43 -3.33
C ASP A 213 -15.81 27.78 -2.64
N THR A 214 -16.19 26.98 -1.64
CA THR A 214 -17.24 27.42 -0.70
C THR A 214 -16.57 28.36 0.30
N GLN A 215 -16.41 29.61 -0.12
CA GLN A 215 -16.26 30.72 0.81
C GLN A 215 -17.54 30.81 1.64
N GLU A 216 -17.58 30.14 2.80
CA GLU A 216 -18.40 30.64 3.91
C GLU A 216 -17.71 31.88 4.47
N GLU A 217 -17.89 33.00 3.77
CA GLU A 217 -17.78 34.33 4.37
C GLU A 217 -18.89 34.46 5.42
N GLU A 218 -18.61 34.11 6.67
CA GLU A 218 -19.41 34.60 7.80
C GLU A 218 -19.10 36.09 8.01
N GLU A 219 -19.69 36.95 7.18
CA GLU A 219 -19.83 38.37 7.48
C GLU A 219 -20.98 38.59 8.47
N GLU A 220 -20.58 38.92 9.70
CA GLU A 220 -21.15 39.88 10.66
C GLU A 220 -22.68 39.97 10.86
N LYS A 221 -23.10 39.79 12.12
CA LYS A 221 -23.80 40.87 12.84
C LYS A 221 -23.42 40.91 14.33
N GLU A 222 -22.61 41.89 14.70
CA GLU A 222 -22.75 42.58 15.98
C GLU A 222 -24.12 43.28 16.00
N GLU A 223 -24.98 42.94 16.96
CA GLU A 223 -25.89 43.92 17.57
C GLU A 223 -25.78 43.74 19.08
N GLY A 224 -25.32 44.78 19.75
CA GLY A 224 -25.25 44.87 21.20
C GLY A 224 -26.56 45.35 21.82
N GLU A 225 -26.61 45.09 23.13
CA GLU A 225 -27.25 45.86 24.20
C GLU A 225 -28.75 45.71 24.53
N GLU A 226 -28.93 45.47 25.85
CA GLU A 226 -30.01 45.87 26.78
C GLU A 226 -31.16 44.89 27.11
N ASP A 227 -30.98 44.25 28.29
CA ASP A 227 -31.88 44.12 29.44
C ASP A 227 -33.42 44.11 29.23
N ASP A 228 -34.07 43.03 29.69
CA ASP A 228 -35.29 43.16 30.51
C ASP A 228 -35.47 41.93 31.42
N GLU A 229 -35.66 42.18 32.72
CA GLU A 229 -36.01 41.20 33.75
C GLU A 229 -37.46 40.76 33.58
N THR A 230 -37.80 39.50 33.90
CA THR A 230 -39.00 39.20 34.70
C THR A 230 -38.96 37.77 35.23
N GLU A 231 -39.44 37.65 36.46
CA GLU A 231 -39.44 36.52 37.38
C GLU A 231 -40.50 35.44 37.04
N ASP A 232 -40.31 34.29 37.69
CA ASP A 232 -41.28 33.28 38.15
C ASP A 232 -42.03 32.39 37.13
N GLU A 233 -41.83 31.07 37.21
CA GLU A 233 -42.64 30.20 38.08
C GLU A 233 -42.22 28.71 37.97
N GLU A 234 -42.45 28.02 39.07
CA GLU A 234 -42.13 26.63 39.39
C GLU A 234 -42.81 25.61 38.46
N GLY A 235 -42.13 24.48 38.22
CA GLY A 235 -42.68 23.34 37.50
C GLY A 235 -41.91 22.07 37.81
N GLU A 236 -42.28 21.42 38.92
CA GLU A 236 -41.88 20.07 39.30
C GLU A 236 -42.24 19.05 38.19
N GLY A 237 -41.36 18.08 37.91
CA GLY A 237 -41.65 17.06 36.90
C GLY A 237 -40.57 15.98 36.77
N GLU A 238 -40.61 15.05 37.72
CA GLU A 238 -40.32 13.61 37.61
C GLU A 238 -39.01 13.09 36.95
N LEU A 239 -38.28 12.38 37.81
CA LEU A 239 -37.23 11.43 37.54
C LEU A 239 -37.78 10.20 36.79
N GLU A 240 -37.12 9.77 35.71
CA GLU A 240 -37.09 8.35 35.35
C GLU A 240 -35.64 7.91 35.13
N GLU A 241 -35.20 7.06 36.05
CA GLU A 241 -34.03 6.21 35.96
C GLU A 241 -34.18 5.27 34.76
N MET A 242 -33.13 5.11 33.95
CA MET A 242 -33.07 4.00 33.00
C MET A 242 -31.88 3.12 33.37
N GLU A 243 -32.24 1.94 33.86
CA GLU A 243 -31.36 0.88 34.32
C GLU A 243 -30.45 0.35 33.22
N VAL A 244 -29.28 -0.06 33.70
CA VAL A 244 -28.24 -0.83 33.02
C VAL A 244 -28.73 -2.28 32.92
N GLU A 245 -28.67 -2.90 31.73
CA GLU A 245 -28.79 -4.35 31.62
C GLU A 245 -27.55 -4.93 30.91
N GLU A 246 -26.73 -5.58 31.72
CA GLU A 246 -25.62 -6.47 31.36
C GLU A 246 -26.16 -7.74 30.68
N LEU A 247 -25.44 -8.26 29.69
CA LEU A 247 -25.65 -9.62 29.20
C LEU A 247 -24.32 -10.39 29.21
N GLU A 248 -24.08 -11.09 30.32
CA GLU A 248 -23.28 -12.31 30.39
C GLU A 248 -24.19 -13.51 30.14
N LEU A 249 -23.84 -14.42 29.23
CA LEU A 249 -24.29 -15.81 29.27
C LEU A 249 -23.16 -16.75 28.85
N GLU A 250 -22.76 -17.57 29.83
CA GLU A 250 -21.77 -18.65 29.77
C GLU A 250 -22.29 -19.92 29.06
N GLU A 251 -21.30 -20.77 28.78
CA GLU A 251 -21.25 -22.19 28.39
C GLU A 251 -22.33 -23.08 29.05
N GLU A 252 -22.84 -24.18 28.49
CA GLU A 252 -22.18 -25.45 28.16
C GLU A 252 -23.22 -26.37 27.46
N GLU A 253 -22.79 -27.16 26.47
CA GLU A 253 -23.17 -28.57 26.22
C GLU A 253 -22.99 -28.90 24.73
N TYR A 254 -21.87 -29.52 24.35
CA TYR A 254 -21.90 -30.72 23.49
C TYR A 254 -20.53 -31.43 23.46
N ASN A 255 -20.14 -32.01 24.60
CA ASN A 255 -19.15 -33.10 24.62
C ASN A 255 -19.86 -34.43 24.42
N LEU A 256 -19.93 -34.90 23.17
CA LEU A 256 -20.32 -36.27 22.83
C LEU A 256 -19.60 -36.69 21.56
N THR A 257 -18.39 -37.24 21.70
CA THR A 257 -17.91 -38.48 21.02
C THR A 257 -16.40 -38.67 21.25
N GLN A 258 -16.01 -39.08 22.45
CA GLN A 258 -14.85 -39.96 22.63
C GLN A 258 -15.16 -40.96 23.75
N ASP A 259 -15.80 -42.07 23.38
CA ASP A 259 -15.41 -43.38 23.94
C ASP A 259 -15.90 -44.50 23.01
N GLY A 260 -15.02 -45.44 22.67
CA GLY A 260 -15.34 -46.46 21.68
C GLY A 260 -14.18 -47.34 21.21
N ARG A 261 -13.68 -48.17 22.14
CA ARG A 261 -12.97 -49.45 21.96
C ARG A 261 -11.44 -49.47 21.80
N SER A 262 -10.82 -49.79 22.93
CA SER A 262 -9.83 -50.88 23.04
C SER A 262 -10.38 -52.23 22.54
N GLU A 263 -9.58 -53.04 21.84
CA GLU A 263 -9.15 -54.39 22.25
C GLU A 263 -8.53 -55.21 21.09
N ALA A 264 -7.30 -55.69 21.34
CA ALA A 264 -6.70 -57.01 21.05
C ALA A 264 -6.91 -57.75 19.71
N ALA A 265 -5.79 -58.03 19.02
CA ALA A 265 -5.42 -59.34 18.44
C ALA A 265 -3.94 -59.25 17.98
N SER A 266 -3.01 -59.94 18.66
CA SER A 266 -2.33 -61.18 18.21
C SER A 266 -1.35 -60.98 17.06
#